data_AF-A0A0F9IBY4-F1
#
_entry.id   AF-A0A0F9IBY4-F1
#
_cell.length_a   1.000
_cell.length_b   1.000
_cell.length_c   1.000
_cell.angle_alpha   90.00
_cell.angle_beta   90.00
_cell.angle_gamma   90.00
#
_symmetry.space_group_name_H-M   'P 1'
#
loop_
_entity.id
_entity.type
_entity.pdbx_description
1 polymer ?
#
loop_
_entity_poly.entity_id
_entity_poly.type
_entity_poly.pdbx_seq_one_letter_code
_entity_poly.pdbx_strand_id
1 'polypeptide(L)'
;MQDEPECTCPECAGQAPDLPLSGCAFDYLVEKRKLFLIGAITEEMSAFICMNLQFFAQSNEPAYLYICSPGGDLFAGYAIIDQMDLS
;
A
#
# COMPACT_ATOMS: atom_id res chain seq x y z
N MET A 1 -27.53 -5.78 -0.84
CA MET A 1 -27.05 -4.96 0.28
C MET A 1 -25.57 -5.25 0.38
N GLN A 2 -24.74 -4.35 -0.14
CA GLN A 2 -23.30 -4.43 0.04
C GLN A 2 -23.06 -3.81 1.43
N ASP A 3 -22.58 -4.61 2.37
CA ASP A 3 -22.11 -4.11 3.65
C ASP A 3 -20.82 -3.33 3.38
N GLU A 4 -20.93 -2.00 3.36
CA GLU A 4 -19.78 -1.09 3.38
C GLU A 4 -19.08 -1.26 4.74
N PRO A 5 -17.83 -1.75 4.79
CA PRO A 5 -17.16 -2.00 6.07
C PRO A 5 -16.77 -0.68 6.73
N GLU A 6 -17.24 -0.50 7.97
CA GLU A 6 -16.95 0.66 8.81
C GLU A 6 -15.45 0.75 9.14
N CYS A 7 -14.84 1.94 8.95
CA CYS A 7 -13.46 2.23 9.33
C CYS A 7 -13.30 2.03 10.85
N THR A 8 -12.42 1.12 11.27
CA THR A 8 -12.06 0.91 12.69
C THR A 8 -11.06 1.95 13.23
N CYS A 9 -10.80 2.97 12.43
CA CYS A 9 -9.93 4.10 12.66
C CYS A 9 -10.54 5.05 13.70
N PRO A 10 -9.83 5.47 14.77
CA PRO A 10 -10.35 6.44 15.74
C PRO A 10 -10.69 7.81 15.11
N GLU A 11 -10.14 8.14 13.94
CA GLU A 11 -10.41 9.38 13.20
C GLU A 11 -11.62 9.32 12.25
N CYS A 12 -12.16 8.13 11.95
CA CYS A 12 -13.19 7.95 10.90
C CYS A 12 -14.36 7.07 11.35
N ALA A 13 -14.47 6.80 12.64
CA ALA A 13 -15.49 5.94 13.23
C ALA A 13 -16.91 6.39 12.85
N GLY A 14 -17.54 5.68 11.92
CA GLY A 14 -18.97 5.81 11.59
C GLY A 14 -19.34 6.67 10.37
N GLN A 15 -18.37 7.14 9.58
CA GLN A 15 -18.66 7.79 8.30
C GLN A 15 -18.46 6.77 7.15
N ALA A 16 -19.35 6.77 6.15
CA ALA A 16 -19.01 6.18 4.85
C ALA A 16 -17.71 6.83 4.36
N PRO A 17 -16.84 6.14 3.59
CA PRO A 17 -15.65 6.77 3.06
C PRO A 17 -16.07 7.79 1.99
N ASP A 18 -16.52 8.96 2.43
CA ASP A 18 -16.13 10.20 1.81
C ASP A 18 -14.60 10.04 1.73
N LEU A 19 -14.04 9.79 0.54
CA LEU A 19 -12.62 9.51 0.36
C LEU A 19 -11.91 10.84 0.07
N PRO A 20 -11.59 11.70 1.05
CA PRO A 20 -10.31 12.38 0.95
C PRO A 20 -9.25 11.27 0.96
N LEU A 21 -8.14 11.49 0.28
CA LEU A 21 -6.93 10.66 0.39
C LEU A 21 -6.31 10.84 1.80
N SER A 22 -7.12 10.80 2.85
CA SER A 22 -6.71 10.75 4.25
C SER A 22 -6.14 9.37 4.57
N GLY A 23 -5.26 9.29 5.56
CA GLY A 23 -4.48 8.08 5.87
C GLY A 23 -5.31 6.79 6.00
N CYS A 24 -6.55 6.90 6.47
CA CYS A 24 -7.46 5.77 6.61
C CYS A 24 -7.79 5.01 5.31
N ALA A 25 -7.80 5.70 4.16
CA ALA A 25 -8.02 5.03 2.87
C ALA A 25 -6.82 4.17 2.46
N PHE A 26 -5.60 4.64 2.74
CA PHE A 26 -4.39 3.87 2.44
C PHE A 26 -4.31 2.62 3.32
N ASP A 27 -4.56 2.74 4.62
CA ASP A 27 -4.53 1.60 5.54
C ASP A 27 -5.56 0.53 5.15
N TYR A 28 -6.79 0.94 4.82
CA TYR A 28 -7.81 0.04 4.33
C TYR A 28 -7.39 -0.69 3.04
N LEU A 29 -6.75 0.00 2.10
CA LEU A 29 -6.28 -0.61 0.86
C LEU A 29 -5.13 -1.58 1.10
N VAL A 30 -4.24 -1.28 2.05
CA VAL A 30 -3.18 -2.20 2.51
C VAL A 30 -3.77 -3.47 3.09
N GLU A 31 -4.81 -3.38 3.94
CA GLU A 31 -5.53 -4.57 4.44
C GLU A 31 -6.12 -5.42 3.31
N LYS A 32 -6.56 -4.78 2.22
CA LYS A 32 -7.03 -5.44 1.00
C LYS A 32 -5.91 -5.87 0.05
N ARG A 33 -4.66 -5.85 0.50
CA ARG A 33 -3.45 -6.24 -0.25
C ARG A 33 -3.22 -5.39 -1.51
N LYS A 34 -3.56 -4.10 -1.44
CA LYS A 34 -3.38 -3.12 -2.52
C LYS A 34 -2.44 -2.00 -2.05
N LEU A 35 -1.29 -1.90 -2.68
CA LEU A 35 -0.29 -0.85 -2.43
C LEU A 35 -0.22 0.14 -3.59
N PHE A 36 0.13 1.37 -3.27
CA PHE A 36 0.27 2.46 -4.22
C PHE A 36 1.68 3.03 -4.14
N LEU A 37 2.37 3.04 -5.27
CA LEU A 37 3.67 3.66 -5.45
C LEU A 37 3.46 4.90 -6.33
N ILE A 38 3.26 6.04 -5.66
CA ILE A 38 2.90 7.32 -6.29
C ILE A 38 4.01 8.34 -6.03
N GLY A 39 4.43 9.03 -7.07
CA GLY A 39 5.47 10.05 -6.97
C GLY A 39 6.89 9.47 -6.97
N ALA A 40 7.86 10.29 -6.60
CA ALA A 40 9.27 9.94 -6.71
C ALA A 40 9.65 8.78 -5.79
N ILE A 41 10.44 7.83 -6.29
CA ILE A 41 10.94 6.70 -5.50
C ILE A 41 12.08 7.20 -4.62
N THR A 42 11.86 7.20 -3.32
CA THR A 42 12.86 7.50 -2.29
C THR A 42 13.18 6.24 -1.49
N GLU A 43 14.29 6.25 -0.73
CA GLU A 43 14.63 5.15 0.18
C GLU A 43 13.52 4.88 1.20
N GLU A 44 12.90 5.93 1.75
CA GLU A 44 11.80 5.84 2.70
C GLU A 44 10.56 5.16 2.09
N MET A 45 10.20 5.55 0.86
CA MET A 45 9.10 4.94 0.11
C MET A 45 9.39 3.47 -0.20
N SER A 46 10.62 3.16 -0.61
CA SER A 46 11.05 1.79 -0.89
C SER A 46 10.98 0.92 0.36
N ALA A 47 11.50 1.40 1.51
CA ALA A 47 11.39 0.69 2.77
C ALA A 47 9.93 0.38 3.16
N PHE A 48 9.03 1.34 3.00
CA PHE A 48 7.59 1.14 3.25
C PHE A 48 6.98 0.08 2.33
N ILE A 49 7.25 0.14 1.03
CA ILE A 49 6.74 -0.83 0.07
C ILE A 49 7.31 -2.23 0.36
N CYS A 50 8.62 -2.35 0.58
CA CYS A 50 9.27 -3.62 0.87
C CYS A 50 8.71 -4.27 2.14
N MET A 51 8.50 -3.49 3.20
CA MET A 51 7.89 -3.98 4.45
C MET A 51 6.49 -4.56 4.21
N ASN A 52 5.64 -3.86 3.45
CA ASN A 52 4.28 -4.34 3.16
C ASN A 52 4.28 -5.56 2.23
N LEU A 53 5.17 -5.60 1.24
CA LEU A 53 5.35 -6.80 0.38
C LEU A 53 5.75 -8.02 1.22
N GLN A 54 6.69 -7.86 2.16
CA GLN A 54 7.09 -8.94 3.09
C GLN A 54 5.92 -9.41 3.98
N PHE A 55 5.09 -8.46 4.44
CA PHE A 55 3.88 -8.79 5.19
C PHE A 55 2.88 -9.56 4.33
N PHE A 56 2.70 -9.17 3.07
CA PHE A 56 1.81 -9.87 2.14
C PHE A 56 2.31 -11.27 1.77
N ALA A 57 3.62 -11.47 1.69
CA ALA A 57 4.26 -12.77 1.42
C ALA A 57 3.89 -13.88 2.43
N GLN A 58 3.36 -13.51 3.60
CA GLN A 58 2.88 -14.49 4.59
C GLN A 58 1.61 -15.24 4.15
N SER A 59 1.01 -14.87 3.01
CA SER A 59 -0.16 -15.51 2.41
C SER A 59 0.06 -15.73 0.92
N ASN A 60 -0.50 -16.81 0.37
CA ASN A 60 -0.46 -17.15 -1.06
C ASN A 60 -1.48 -16.36 -1.91
N GLU A 61 -2.25 -15.45 -1.30
CA GLU A 61 -3.18 -14.58 -2.02
C GLU A 61 -2.41 -13.54 -2.85
N PRO A 62 -2.89 -13.12 -4.03
CA PRO A 62 -2.23 -12.09 -4.81
C PRO A 62 -2.16 -10.76 -4.05
N ALA A 63 -1.08 -10.02 -4.27
CA ALA A 63 -0.95 -8.62 -3.88
C ALA A 63 -0.92 -7.75 -5.15
N TYR A 64 -1.43 -6.52 -5.05
CA TYR A 64 -1.51 -5.60 -6.17
C TYR A 64 -0.73 -4.32 -5.86
N LEU A 65 0.24 -4.01 -6.73
CA LEU A 65 1.02 -2.77 -6.66
C LEU A 65 0.61 -1.86 -7.82
N TYR A 66 0.01 -0.72 -7.50
CA TYR A 66 -0.37 0.31 -8.47
C TYR A 66 0.76 1.33 -8.59
N ILE A 67 1.31 1.49 -9.79
CA ILE A 67 2.49 2.32 -10.04
C ILE A 67 2.09 3.58 -10.80
N CYS A 68 2.32 4.73 -10.18
CA CYS A 68 2.17 6.06 -10.78
C CYS A 68 3.37 6.92 -10.38
N SER A 69 4.55 6.51 -10.86
CA SER A 69 5.82 7.10 -10.47
C SER A 69 6.61 7.59 -11.68
N PRO A 70 7.27 8.76 -11.59
CA PRO A 70 8.26 9.21 -12.57
C PRO A 70 9.62 8.53 -12.40
N GLY A 71 9.76 7.57 -11.48
CA GLY A 71 11.04 6.99 -11.06
C GLY A 71 11.63 7.73 -9.85
N GLY A 72 12.94 7.62 -9.64
CA GLY A 72 13.62 8.24 -8.50
C GLY A 72 15.00 7.64 -8.26
N ASP A 73 15.29 7.33 -6.99
CA ASP A 73 16.54 6.67 -6.62
C ASP A 73 16.60 5.24 -7.17
N LEU A 74 17.74 4.92 -7.77
CA LEU A 74 17.95 3.65 -8.47
C LEU A 74 18.02 2.47 -7.50
N PHE A 75 18.70 2.62 -6.36
CA PHE A 75 18.86 1.56 -5.38
C PHE A 75 17.53 1.28 -4.66
N ALA A 76 16.79 2.33 -4.33
CA ALA A 76 15.44 2.23 -3.78
C ALA A 76 14.49 1.50 -4.75
N GLY A 77 14.59 1.79 -6.05
CA GLY A 77 13.86 1.07 -7.09
C GLY A 77 14.23 -0.42 -7.16
N TYR A 78 15.53 -0.74 -7.17
CA TYR A 78 15.99 -2.14 -7.18
C TYR A 78 15.58 -2.90 -5.92
N ALA A 79 15.61 -2.29 -4.74
CA ALA A 79 15.16 -2.93 -3.52
C ALA A 79 13.68 -3.36 -3.59
N ILE A 80 12.83 -2.57 -4.25
CA ILE A 80 11.42 -2.94 -4.47
C ILE A 80 11.32 -4.12 -5.43
N ILE A 81 12.11 -4.11 -6.52
CA ILE A 81 12.14 -5.20 -7.50
C ILE A 81 12.60 -6.51 -6.86
N ASP A 82 13.74 -6.49 -6.16
CA ASP A 82 14.27 -7.67 -5.48
C ASP A 82 13.27 -8.23 -4.47
N GLN A 83 12.57 -7.36 -3.76
CA GLN A 83 11.56 -7.79 -2.79
C GLN A 83 10.35 -8.45 -3.46
N MET A 84 9.92 -7.99 -4.64
CA MET A 84 8.84 -8.63 -5.39
C MET A 84 9.19 -10.06 -5.84
N ASP A 85 10.46 -10.33 -6.14
CA ASP A 85 10.92 -11.66 -6.53
C ASP A 85 11.08 -12.61 -5.32
N LEU A 86 11.25 -12.06 -4.12
CA LEU A 86 11.42 -12.83 -2.87
C LEU A 86 10.10 -13.15 -2.14
N SER A 87 9.06 -12.37 -2.38
CA SER A 87 7.73 -12.48 -1.74
C SER A 87 6.79 -13.44 -2.46
#